data_AF-A0A7S4MWW1-F1
#
_entry.id   AF-A0A7S4MWW1-F1
#
_cell.length_a   1.000
_cell.length_b   1.000
_cell.length_c   1.000
_cell.angle_alpha   90.00
_cell.angle_beta   90.00
_cell.angle_gamma   90.00
#
_symmetry.space_group_name_H-M   'P 1'
#
loop_
_entity.id
_entity.type
_entity.pdbx_description
1 polymer ?
#
loop_
_entity_poly.entity_id
_entity_poly.type
_entity_poly.pdbx_seq_one_letter_code
_entity_poly.pdbx_strand_id
1 'polypeptide(L)'
;MVSHNKYHDDAPSLSALRNFEKMTIASHEYTFAFTCSAFAYTTLSLGMGGGRDRAFAQEVFKCPSREDYLLYYERSRVMAADPEADETMRHIAGEFVKNVRAAKIAALDRALEEDIPASDKAAWVEAAREAPELAASDAHKVMFLRNNDFYEIKSAAQMARYWTMRQEMFGRELAHQKITLVDLSHHRNEIDSGVMRLMRGEDESGRCVIVASMARIHAEGLTLTGLLAACWYVWHAALERPNCQENGVVLILDYKGVSGDMMKQISPYRTAAKKMIFQTLPVSVRAIHVQFGSDCGRWWRLLAPTAAFAAILFKMRCVVYNGTDEEFVVELGKHGMLAEFIPIELGGCETFDNWREWLEERQVLGI
;
A
#
# COMPACT_ATOMS: atom_id res chain seq x y z
N MET A 1 6.39 -43.80 30.41
CA MET A 1 6.44 -44.15 28.98
C MET A 1 6.34 -42.86 28.19
N VAL A 2 7.47 -42.38 27.65
CA VAL A 2 7.58 -41.16 26.85
C VAL A 2 7.91 -41.62 25.43
N SER A 3 7.07 -41.30 24.45
CA SER A 3 7.31 -41.59 23.04
C SER A 3 8.09 -40.45 22.39
N HIS A 4 9.26 -40.76 21.85
CA HIS A 4 10.03 -39.88 20.98
C HIS A 4 9.44 -39.86 19.56
N ASN A 5 9.20 -38.68 19.01
CA ASN A 5 8.95 -38.50 17.58
C ASN A 5 10.23 -37.98 16.93
N LYS A 6 10.75 -38.75 15.95
CA LYS A 6 11.89 -38.40 15.10
C LYS A 6 11.40 -37.50 13.97
N TYR A 7 12.03 -36.34 13.81
CA TYR A 7 11.97 -35.55 12.58
C TYR A 7 13.02 -36.09 11.60
N HIS A 8 12.60 -36.34 10.36
CA HIS A 8 13.48 -36.63 9.24
C HIS A 8 13.92 -35.33 8.59
N ASP A 9 15.23 -35.19 8.40
CA ASP A 9 15.87 -34.20 7.55
C ASP A 9 15.71 -34.61 6.08
N ASP A 10 14.99 -33.81 5.28
CA ASP A 10 15.01 -33.92 3.82
C ASP A 10 15.74 -32.70 3.24
N ALA A 11 16.96 -32.95 2.74
CA ALA A 11 17.70 -31.99 1.93
C ALA A 11 17.00 -31.79 0.57
N PRO A 12 17.02 -30.57 0.00
CA PRO A 12 16.32 -30.28 -1.25
C PRO A 12 16.86 -31.12 -2.42
N SER A 13 15.94 -31.62 -3.25
CA SER A 13 16.25 -32.44 -4.42
C SER A 13 17.10 -31.67 -5.45
N LEU A 14 17.97 -32.39 -6.16
CA LEU A 14 18.79 -31.88 -7.26
C LEU A 14 17.99 -31.17 -8.39
N SER A 15 16.68 -31.38 -8.47
CA SER A 15 15.78 -30.63 -9.35
C SER A 15 15.53 -29.19 -8.91
N ALA A 16 15.56 -28.90 -7.60
CA ALA A 16 15.44 -27.54 -7.06
C ALA A 16 16.69 -26.70 -7.31
N LEU A 17 17.88 -27.32 -7.29
CA LEU A 17 19.15 -26.64 -7.58
C LEU A 17 19.33 -26.31 -9.06
N ARG A 18 18.82 -27.14 -9.98
CA ARG A 18 18.82 -26.84 -11.43
C ARG A 18 17.91 -25.69 -11.85
N ASN A 19 16.88 -25.39 -11.05
CA ASN A 19 16.06 -24.18 -11.26
C ASN A 19 16.76 -22.91 -10.78
N PHE A 20 17.71 -23.02 -9.84
CA PHE A 20 18.52 -21.90 -9.37
C PHE A 20 19.60 -21.50 -10.38
N GLU A 21 20.20 -22.47 -11.07
CA GLU A 21 21.21 -22.22 -12.13
C GLU A 21 20.63 -21.51 -13.37
N LYS A 22 19.34 -21.73 -13.67
CA LYS A 22 18.61 -21.01 -14.74
C LYS A 22 18.29 -19.55 -14.38
N MET A 23 18.27 -19.19 -13.10
CA MET A 23 18.10 -17.78 -12.67
C MET A 23 19.41 -16.98 -12.78
N THR A 24 20.58 -17.63 -12.83
CA THR A 24 21.89 -16.94 -12.90
C THR A 24 22.33 -16.63 -14.33
N ILE A 25 21.82 -17.36 -15.33
CA ILE A 25 22.07 -17.11 -16.76
C ILE A 25 21.41 -15.80 -17.24
N ALA A 26 20.41 -15.30 -16.51
CA ALA A 26 19.79 -14.00 -16.76
C ALA A 26 20.79 -12.83 -16.70
N SER A 27 21.94 -12.97 -16.02
CA SER A 27 22.94 -11.89 -15.87
C SER A 27 23.68 -11.50 -17.16
N HIS A 28 23.68 -12.34 -18.21
CA HIS A 28 24.38 -12.06 -19.47
C HIS A 28 23.47 -11.42 -20.54
N GLU A 29 22.15 -11.44 -20.36
CA GLU A 29 21.20 -10.73 -21.25
C GLU A 29 21.15 -9.21 -20.96
N TYR A 30 21.66 -8.77 -19.80
CA TYR A 30 21.72 -7.36 -19.36
C TYR A 30 22.60 -6.48 -20.25
N THR A 31 23.66 -7.03 -20.85
CA THR A 31 24.56 -6.26 -21.71
C THR A 31 23.96 -6.03 -23.11
N PHE A 32 23.11 -6.95 -23.58
CA PHE A 32 22.49 -6.85 -24.90
C PHE A 32 21.41 -5.76 -24.95
N ALA A 33 20.52 -5.72 -23.96
CA ALA A 33 19.45 -4.72 -23.86
C ALA A 33 19.98 -3.28 -23.66
N PHE A 34 21.08 -3.13 -22.92
CA PHE A 34 21.77 -1.85 -22.74
C PHE A 34 22.40 -1.36 -24.05
N THR A 35 22.98 -2.26 -24.84
CA THR A 35 23.59 -1.94 -26.14
C THR A 35 22.53 -1.55 -27.17
N CYS A 36 21.38 -2.21 -27.20
CA CYS A 36 20.26 -1.87 -28.09
C CYS A 36 19.65 -0.50 -27.77
N SER A 37 19.55 -0.14 -26.48
CA SER A 37 19.00 1.15 -26.04
C SER A 37 19.93 2.32 -26.36
N ALA A 38 21.25 2.13 -26.17
CA ALA A 38 22.26 3.12 -26.55
C ALA A 38 22.38 3.28 -28.08
N PHE A 39 22.21 2.19 -28.83
CA PHE A 39 22.22 2.21 -30.30
C PHE A 39 20.98 2.92 -30.88
N ALA A 40 19.78 2.67 -30.32
CA ALA A 40 18.55 3.35 -30.75
C ALA A 40 18.59 4.87 -30.47
N TYR A 41 19.14 5.28 -29.32
CA TYR A 41 19.34 6.69 -28.98
C TYR A 41 20.33 7.39 -29.92
N THR A 42 21.42 6.70 -30.28
CA THR A 42 22.43 7.22 -31.23
C THR A 42 21.87 7.34 -32.64
N THR A 43 21.01 6.40 -33.05
CA THR A 43 20.43 6.36 -34.40
C THR A 43 19.37 7.46 -34.60
N LEU A 44 18.54 7.71 -33.58
CA LEU A 44 17.53 8.78 -33.59
C LEU A 44 18.15 10.19 -33.47
N SER A 45 19.19 10.34 -32.64
CA SER A 45 19.86 11.65 -32.44
C SER A 45 20.69 12.10 -33.65
N LEU A 46 21.06 11.16 -34.54
CA LEU A 46 21.87 11.43 -35.73
C LEU A 46 21.06 11.46 -37.04
N GLY A 47 19.72 11.35 -36.98
CA GLY A 47 18.85 11.51 -38.15
C GLY A 47 19.03 10.43 -39.23
N MET A 48 19.50 9.25 -38.88
CA MET A 48 19.64 8.12 -39.81
C MET A 48 18.51 7.13 -39.59
N GLY A 49 17.43 7.19 -40.38
CA GLY A 49 16.36 6.21 -40.24
C GLY A 49 15.39 6.07 -41.41
N GLY A 50 15.45 4.92 -42.08
CA GLY A 50 14.51 4.48 -43.13
C GLY A 50 13.46 3.48 -42.59
N GLY A 51 12.69 2.84 -43.47
CA GLY A 51 11.50 2.03 -43.12
C GLY A 51 11.65 0.87 -42.11
N ARG A 52 12.85 0.54 -41.61
CA ARG A 52 13.05 -0.42 -40.50
C ARG A 52 12.75 0.18 -39.12
N ASP A 53 12.85 1.49 -38.93
CA ASP A 53 12.60 2.12 -37.61
C ASP A 53 11.12 2.11 -37.22
N ARG A 54 10.22 2.04 -38.22
CA ARG A 54 8.78 1.77 -38.00
C ARG A 54 8.50 0.34 -37.51
N ALA A 55 9.32 -0.64 -37.91
CA ALA A 55 9.19 -2.02 -37.42
C ALA A 55 9.73 -2.17 -35.99
N PHE A 56 10.79 -1.43 -35.64
CA PHE A 56 11.32 -1.38 -34.27
C PHE A 56 10.34 -0.68 -33.30
N ALA A 57 9.70 0.42 -33.72
CA ALA A 57 8.62 1.03 -32.94
C ALA A 57 7.45 0.06 -32.69
N GLN A 58 7.13 -0.82 -33.65
CA GLN A 58 6.14 -1.90 -33.48
C GLN A 58 6.62 -3.05 -32.58
N GLU A 59 7.93 -3.27 -32.44
CA GLU A 59 8.51 -4.25 -31.50
C GLU A 59 8.65 -3.70 -30.07
N VAL A 60 8.91 -2.40 -29.89
CA VAL A 60 8.90 -1.73 -28.58
C VAL A 60 7.52 -1.81 -27.90
N PHE A 61 6.43 -1.94 -28.67
CA PHE A 61 5.09 -2.21 -28.14
C PHE A 61 4.89 -3.65 -27.63
N LYS A 62 5.84 -4.57 -27.86
CA LYS A 62 5.90 -5.87 -27.18
C LYS A 62 6.79 -5.73 -25.94
N CYS A 63 6.35 -4.97 -24.95
CA CYS A 63 7.12 -4.78 -23.71
C CYS A 63 7.38 -6.17 -23.07
N PRO A 64 8.61 -6.73 -23.10
CA PRO A 64 8.80 -8.17 -22.86
C PRO A 64 8.84 -8.51 -21.37
N SER A 65 9.10 -7.52 -20.51
CA SER A 65 9.22 -7.72 -19.07
C SER A 65 8.58 -6.58 -18.25
N ARG A 66 8.26 -6.92 -17.00
CA ARG A 66 7.69 -6.03 -15.97
C ARG A 66 8.57 -4.82 -15.67
N GLU A 67 9.88 -5.00 -15.71
CA GLU A 67 10.85 -3.95 -15.36
C GLU A 67 10.96 -2.91 -16.48
N ASP A 68 10.86 -3.35 -17.74
CA ASP A 68 10.82 -2.44 -18.90
C ASP A 68 9.58 -1.54 -18.86
N TYR A 69 8.44 -2.09 -18.41
CA TYR A 69 7.20 -1.31 -18.25
C TYR A 69 7.35 -0.20 -17.20
N LEU A 70 7.79 -0.55 -15.99
CA LEU A 70 7.91 0.40 -14.88
C LEU A 70 8.98 1.45 -15.19
N LEU A 71 10.11 1.03 -15.78
CA LEU A 71 11.19 1.92 -16.17
C LEU A 71 10.72 2.89 -17.27
N TYR A 72 9.99 2.42 -18.27
CA TYR A 72 9.52 3.26 -19.36
C TYR A 72 8.38 4.19 -18.93
N TYR A 73 7.46 3.72 -18.08
CA TYR A 73 6.41 4.54 -17.48
C TYR A 73 7.02 5.65 -16.63
N GLU A 74 7.95 5.32 -15.73
CA GLU A 74 8.62 6.32 -14.89
C GLU A 74 9.44 7.32 -15.71
N ARG A 75 10.21 6.86 -16.70
CA ARG A 75 10.93 7.78 -17.60
C ARG A 75 9.99 8.70 -18.37
N SER A 76 8.92 8.16 -18.94
CA SER A 76 7.93 8.97 -19.68
C SER A 76 7.24 9.97 -18.76
N ARG A 77 6.94 9.58 -17.51
CA ARG A 77 6.36 10.46 -16.49
C ARG A 77 7.31 11.60 -16.11
N VAL A 78 8.58 11.28 -15.84
CA VAL A 78 9.62 12.27 -15.52
C VAL A 78 9.80 13.24 -16.69
N MET A 79 9.90 12.74 -17.92
CA MET A 79 10.02 13.58 -19.11
C MET A 79 8.77 14.45 -19.35
N ALA A 80 7.57 13.93 -19.06
CA ALA A 80 6.33 14.72 -19.16
C ALA A 80 6.26 15.87 -18.14
N ALA A 81 6.91 15.70 -16.98
CA ALA A 81 6.96 16.69 -15.90
C ALA A 81 8.16 17.65 -16.01
N ASP A 82 9.12 17.38 -16.90
CA ASP A 82 10.32 18.20 -17.08
C ASP A 82 9.98 19.53 -17.78
N PRO A 83 10.18 20.69 -17.12
CA PRO A 83 9.88 21.99 -17.71
C PRO A 83 10.81 22.34 -18.88
N GLU A 84 11.99 21.72 -18.97
CA GLU A 84 12.95 21.93 -20.06
C GLU A 84 12.69 20.99 -21.25
N ALA A 85 11.86 19.97 -21.09
CA ALA A 85 11.49 19.09 -22.19
C ALA A 85 10.66 19.86 -23.23
N ASP A 86 11.02 19.63 -24.50
CA ASP A 86 10.26 20.11 -25.64
C ASP A 86 8.78 19.74 -25.51
N GLU A 87 7.89 20.67 -25.85
CA GLU A 87 6.43 20.50 -25.71
C GLU A 87 5.94 19.25 -26.46
N THR A 88 6.53 18.96 -27.61
CA THR A 88 6.22 17.75 -28.40
C THR A 88 6.55 16.49 -27.62
N MET A 89 7.70 16.45 -26.94
CA MET A 89 8.12 15.29 -26.15
C MET A 89 7.22 15.08 -24.93
N ARG A 90 6.82 16.16 -24.25
CA ARG A 90 5.84 16.09 -23.15
C ARG A 90 4.49 15.56 -23.63
N HIS A 91 4.02 16.01 -24.79
CA HIS A 91 2.78 15.54 -25.39
C HIS A 91 2.85 14.05 -25.75
N ILE A 92 3.91 13.61 -26.43
CA ILE A 92 4.12 12.19 -26.80
C ILE A 92 4.18 11.30 -25.55
N ALA A 93 4.94 11.72 -24.53
CA ALA A 93 5.05 10.99 -23.28
C ALA A 93 3.69 10.89 -22.56
N GLY A 94 2.92 11.98 -22.53
CA GLY A 94 1.58 12.01 -21.96
C GLY A 94 0.61 11.06 -22.65
N GLU A 95 0.57 11.08 -23.99
CA GLU A 95 -0.29 10.17 -24.77
C GLU A 95 0.14 8.70 -24.62
N PHE A 96 1.45 8.43 -24.56
CA PHE A 96 1.95 7.08 -24.27
C PHE A 96 1.46 6.57 -22.90
N VAL A 97 1.64 7.37 -21.84
CA VAL A 97 1.19 7.05 -20.48
C VAL A 97 -0.31 6.76 -20.44
N LYS A 98 -1.11 7.57 -21.15
CA LYS A 98 -2.56 7.41 -21.25
C LYS A 98 -2.95 6.11 -21.95
N ASN A 99 -2.35 5.80 -23.09
CA ASN A 99 -2.62 4.57 -23.85
C ASN A 99 -2.26 3.32 -23.05
N VAL A 100 -1.10 3.35 -22.39
CA VAL A 100 -0.65 2.28 -21.53
C VAL A 100 -1.59 2.07 -20.34
N ARG A 101 -2.01 3.16 -19.68
CA ARG A 101 -2.98 3.10 -18.59
C ARG A 101 -4.30 2.46 -19.05
N ALA A 102 -4.84 2.89 -20.19
CA ALA A 102 -6.06 2.32 -20.75
C ALA A 102 -5.92 0.81 -21.05
N ALA A 103 -4.78 0.39 -21.61
CA ALA A 103 -4.51 -1.02 -21.87
C ALA A 103 -4.45 -1.86 -20.58
N LYS A 104 -3.84 -1.33 -19.50
CA LYS A 104 -3.77 -2.00 -18.19
C LYS A 104 -5.14 -2.08 -17.51
N ILE A 105 -5.96 -1.05 -17.64
CA ILE A 105 -7.35 -1.07 -17.15
C ILE A 105 -8.16 -2.14 -17.89
N ALA A 106 -8.07 -2.18 -19.22
CA ALA A 106 -8.76 -3.21 -20.00
C ALA A 106 -8.28 -4.63 -19.66
N ALA A 107 -7.00 -4.80 -19.32
CA ALA A 107 -6.45 -6.08 -18.88
C ALA A 107 -6.91 -6.46 -17.46
N LEU A 108 -7.05 -5.50 -16.55
CA LEU A 108 -7.68 -5.71 -15.25
C LEU A 108 -9.14 -6.15 -15.38
N ASP A 109 -9.90 -5.52 -16.28
CA ASP A 109 -11.30 -5.87 -16.51
C ASP A 109 -11.44 -7.31 -17.01
N ARG A 110 -10.61 -7.72 -17.99
CA ARG A 110 -10.55 -9.13 -18.41
C ARG A 110 -10.18 -10.07 -17.27
N ALA A 111 -9.20 -9.71 -16.44
CA ALA A 111 -8.82 -10.56 -15.30
C ALA A 111 -9.96 -10.69 -14.27
N LEU A 112 -10.69 -9.61 -14.01
CA LEU A 112 -11.89 -9.66 -13.16
C LEU A 112 -12.97 -10.56 -13.76
N GLU A 113 -13.18 -10.53 -15.07
CA GLU A 113 -14.22 -11.30 -15.77
C GLU A 113 -13.87 -12.78 -15.96
N GLU A 114 -12.63 -13.08 -16.33
CA GLU A 114 -12.20 -14.41 -16.78
C GLU A 114 -11.45 -15.19 -15.69
N ASP A 115 -10.58 -14.53 -14.92
CA ASP A 115 -9.65 -15.22 -14.00
C ASP A 115 -10.18 -15.33 -12.55
N ILE A 116 -11.03 -14.40 -12.11
CA ILE A 116 -11.58 -14.42 -10.75
C ILE A 116 -12.87 -15.26 -10.69
N PRO A 117 -12.96 -16.27 -9.81
CA PRO A 117 -14.17 -17.08 -9.64
C PRO A 117 -15.42 -16.23 -9.36
N ALA A 118 -16.57 -16.62 -9.92
CA ALA A 118 -17.81 -15.88 -9.78
C ALA A 118 -18.24 -15.67 -8.31
N SER A 119 -17.98 -16.63 -7.44
CA SER A 119 -18.23 -16.51 -5.99
C SER A 119 -17.42 -15.39 -5.35
N ASP A 120 -16.16 -15.22 -5.77
CA ASP A 120 -15.19 -14.37 -5.10
C ASP A 120 -15.35 -12.91 -5.52
N LYS A 121 -15.86 -12.67 -6.75
CA LYS A 121 -16.14 -11.33 -7.29
C LYS A 121 -17.60 -10.90 -7.20
N ALA A 122 -18.48 -11.69 -6.58
CA ALA A 122 -19.92 -11.41 -6.54
C ALA A 122 -20.23 -9.99 -6.00
N ALA A 123 -19.59 -9.60 -4.90
CA ALA A 123 -19.74 -8.27 -4.29
C ALA A 123 -19.27 -7.13 -5.22
N TRP A 124 -18.19 -7.37 -5.99
CA TRP A 124 -17.70 -6.40 -6.98
C TRP A 124 -18.65 -6.29 -8.18
N VAL A 125 -19.14 -7.39 -8.73
CA VAL A 125 -20.10 -7.39 -9.85
C VAL A 125 -21.34 -6.59 -9.47
N GLU A 126 -21.81 -6.79 -8.25
CA GLU A 126 -22.93 -6.04 -7.73
C GLU A 126 -22.61 -4.54 -7.60
N ALA A 127 -21.50 -4.18 -6.98
CA ALA A 127 -21.10 -2.79 -6.83
C ALA A 127 -20.87 -2.08 -8.17
N ALA A 128 -20.30 -2.79 -9.15
CA ALA A 128 -20.12 -2.28 -10.52
C ALA A 128 -21.47 -2.03 -11.23
N ARG A 129 -22.54 -2.74 -10.84
CA ARG A 129 -23.88 -2.54 -11.35
C ARG A 129 -24.62 -1.40 -10.64
N GLU A 130 -24.51 -1.32 -9.31
CA GLU A 130 -25.27 -0.35 -8.48
C GLU A 130 -24.58 1.02 -8.38
N ALA A 131 -23.25 1.06 -8.37
CA ALA A 131 -22.44 2.27 -8.23
C ALA A 131 -21.19 2.23 -9.14
N PRO A 132 -21.37 2.24 -10.48
CA PRO A 132 -20.27 2.12 -11.44
C PRO A 132 -19.22 3.24 -11.30
N GLU A 133 -19.61 4.45 -10.91
CA GLU A 133 -18.69 5.57 -10.66
C GLU A 133 -17.71 5.30 -9.51
N LEU A 134 -18.11 4.48 -8.55
CA LEU A 134 -17.32 4.10 -7.39
C LEU A 134 -16.52 2.81 -7.65
N ALA A 135 -17.17 1.79 -8.21
CA ALA A 135 -16.61 0.44 -8.35
C ALA A 135 -15.91 0.18 -9.69
N ALA A 136 -16.35 0.81 -10.77
CA ALA A 136 -15.87 0.55 -12.13
C ALA A 136 -15.10 1.74 -12.73
N SER A 137 -14.91 2.84 -12.00
CA SER A 137 -14.15 3.98 -12.50
C SER A 137 -12.66 3.68 -12.68
N ASP A 138 -12.07 4.29 -13.70
CA ASP A 138 -10.64 4.17 -14.00
C ASP A 138 -9.76 4.62 -12.84
N ALA A 139 -10.20 5.63 -12.07
CA ALA A 139 -9.48 6.09 -10.88
C ALA A 139 -9.43 4.98 -9.81
N HIS A 140 -10.56 4.31 -9.55
CA HIS A 140 -10.62 3.24 -8.58
C HIS A 140 -9.76 2.03 -8.99
N LYS A 141 -9.88 1.60 -10.25
CA LYS A 141 -9.09 0.51 -10.84
C LYS A 141 -7.57 0.77 -10.76
N VAL A 142 -7.15 2.01 -11.04
CA VAL A 142 -5.74 2.39 -11.03
C VAL A 142 -5.12 2.33 -9.65
N MET A 143 -5.88 2.55 -8.57
CA MET A 143 -5.36 2.36 -7.21
C MET A 143 -4.90 0.92 -6.98
N PHE A 144 -5.69 -0.08 -7.38
CA PHE A 144 -5.32 -1.50 -7.25
C PHE A 144 -4.14 -1.87 -8.15
N LEU A 145 -4.13 -1.36 -9.39
CA LEU A 145 -3.02 -1.56 -10.31
C LEU A 145 -1.72 -1.01 -9.73
N ARG A 146 -1.70 0.25 -9.27
CA ARG A 146 -0.54 0.87 -8.63
C ARG A 146 -0.03 0.05 -7.45
N ASN A 147 -0.94 -0.41 -6.58
CA ASN A 147 -0.57 -1.18 -5.40
C ASN A 147 0.03 -2.56 -5.72
N ASN A 148 -0.29 -3.14 -6.87
CA ASN A 148 0.22 -4.46 -7.29
C ASN A 148 1.21 -4.37 -8.45
N ASP A 149 1.93 -3.25 -8.60
CA ASP A 149 2.91 -3.04 -9.68
C ASP A 149 2.34 -3.33 -11.08
N PHE A 150 1.08 -2.94 -11.30
CA PHE A 150 0.29 -3.18 -12.51
C PHE A 150 0.12 -4.66 -12.89
N TYR A 151 0.20 -5.57 -11.93
CA TYR A 151 -0.13 -6.98 -12.12
C TYR A 151 -1.64 -7.20 -12.00
N GLU A 152 -2.27 -7.45 -13.14
CA GLU A 152 -3.71 -7.36 -13.35
C GLU A 152 -4.47 -8.42 -12.55
N ILE A 153 -3.98 -9.67 -12.55
CA ILE A 153 -4.64 -10.78 -11.84
C ILE A 153 -4.62 -10.55 -10.31
N LYS A 154 -3.50 -10.07 -9.74
CA LYS A 154 -3.44 -9.74 -8.30
C LYS A 154 -4.32 -8.54 -7.96
N SER A 155 -4.33 -7.54 -8.84
CA SER A 155 -5.19 -6.36 -8.71
C SER A 155 -6.66 -6.75 -8.73
N ALA A 156 -7.07 -7.62 -9.66
CA ALA A 156 -8.42 -8.16 -9.76
C ALA A 156 -8.80 -8.92 -8.48
N ALA A 157 -7.94 -9.81 -8.02
CA ALA A 157 -8.18 -10.58 -6.80
C ALA A 157 -8.27 -9.68 -5.55
N GLN A 158 -7.44 -8.63 -5.45
CA GLN A 158 -7.51 -7.66 -4.37
C GLN A 158 -8.79 -6.83 -4.43
N MET A 159 -9.20 -6.40 -5.62
CA MET A 159 -10.41 -5.63 -5.84
C MET A 159 -11.67 -6.44 -5.51
N ALA A 160 -11.71 -7.73 -5.85
CA ALA A 160 -12.77 -8.64 -5.45
C ALA A 160 -12.87 -8.75 -3.91
N ARG A 161 -11.74 -8.99 -3.22
CA ARG A 161 -11.70 -9.03 -1.74
C ARG A 161 -12.11 -7.69 -1.12
N TYR A 162 -11.71 -6.57 -1.72
CA TYR A 162 -12.06 -5.23 -1.28
C TYR A 162 -13.58 -5.05 -1.21
N TRP A 163 -14.29 -5.37 -2.28
CA TRP A 163 -15.73 -5.22 -2.33
C TRP A 163 -16.47 -6.18 -1.40
N THR A 164 -15.99 -7.43 -1.29
CA THR A 164 -16.53 -8.39 -0.32
C THR A 164 -16.40 -7.88 1.11
N MET A 165 -15.20 -7.43 1.51
CA MET A 165 -14.97 -6.89 2.87
C MET A 165 -15.78 -5.61 3.11
N ARG A 166 -15.89 -4.73 2.12
CA ARG A 166 -16.70 -3.51 2.22
C ARG A 166 -18.18 -3.83 2.46
N GLN A 167 -18.74 -4.80 1.74
CA GLN A 167 -20.11 -5.27 1.97
C GLN A 167 -20.28 -5.94 3.34
N GLU A 168 -19.33 -6.78 3.76
CA GLU A 168 -19.35 -7.42 5.09
C GLU A 168 -19.33 -6.41 6.23
N MET A 169 -18.57 -5.32 6.09
CA MET A 169 -18.39 -4.31 7.14
C MET A 169 -19.55 -3.32 7.24
N PHE A 170 -20.06 -2.84 6.11
CA PHE A 170 -21.02 -1.73 6.08
C PHE A 170 -22.43 -2.16 5.66
N GLY A 171 -22.61 -3.44 5.33
CA GLY A 171 -23.83 -3.93 4.72
C GLY A 171 -23.98 -3.45 3.27
N ARG A 172 -24.96 -4.04 2.59
CA ARG A 172 -25.19 -3.84 1.16
C ARG A 172 -25.46 -2.37 0.80
N GLU A 173 -26.30 -1.69 1.57
CA GLU A 173 -26.78 -0.34 1.25
C GLU A 173 -25.67 0.71 1.33
N LEU A 174 -24.83 0.68 2.37
CA LEU A 174 -23.75 1.64 2.56
C LEU A 174 -22.49 1.27 1.76
N ALA A 175 -22.27 -0.02 1.46
CA ALA A 175 -21.08 -0.43 0.72
C ALA A 175 -20.98 0.19 -0.67
N HIS A 176 -22.12 0.44 -1.33
CA HIS A 176 -22.18 1.04 -2.67
C HIS A 176 -22.17 2.58 -2.66
N GLN A 177 -22.03 3.20 -1.48
CA GLN A 177 -22.00 4.66 -1.35
C GLN A 177 -20.59 5.13 -0.95
N LYS A 178 -20.27 6.41 -1.19
CA LYS A 178 -19.08 7.02 -0.58
C LYS A 178 -19.32 7.10 0.92
N ILE A 179 -18.55 6.35 1.70
CA ILE A 179 -18.66 6.32 3.17
C ILE A 179 -18.10 7.63 3.72
N THR A 180 -18.93 8.38 4.44
CA THR A 180 -18.58 9.64 5.12
C THR A 180 -18.57 9.46 6.64
N LEU A 181 -18.14 10.47 7.39
CA LEU A 181 -18.26 10.45 8.86
C LEU A 181 -19.70 10.34 9.37
N VAL A 182 -20.68 10.83 8.61
CA VAL A 182 -22.10 10.79 9.01
C VAL A 182 -22.60 9.35 9.00
N ASP A 183 -22.21 8.57 7.99
CA ASP A 183 -22.55 7.15 7.87
C ASP A 183 -21.92 6.31 9.00
N LEU A 184 -20.83 6.80 9.57
CA LEU A 184 -20.11 6.19 10.69
C LEU A 184 -20.53 6.75 12.07
N SER A 185 -21.67 7.42 12.17
CA SER A 185 -22.19 7.95 13.43
C SER A 185 -22.35 6.90 14.54
N HIS A 186 -22.68 5.65 14.19
CA HIS A 186 -22.73 4.53 15.13
C HIS A 186 -21.35 4.05 15.63
N HIS A 187 -20.27 4.46 14.95
CA HIS A 187 -18.87 4.16 15.28
C HIS A 187 -18.09 5.42 15.67
N ARG A 188 -18.81 6.47 16.06
CA ARG A 188 -18.22 7.78 16.35
C ARG A 188 -17.24 7.72 17.51
N ASN A 189 -17.51 6.91 18.53
CA ASN A 189 -16.62 6.72 19.67
C ASN A 189 -15.25 6.19 19.24
N GLU A 190 -15.21 5.21 18.32
CA GLU A 190 -13.97 4.62 17.83
C GLU A 190 -13.17 5.60 16.95
N ILE A 191 -13.85 6.43 16.15
CA ILE A 191 -13.22 7.48 15.35
C ILE A 191 -12.66 8.59 16.27
N ASP A 192 -13.49 9.09 17.19
CA ASP A 192 -13.13 10.18 18.11
C ASP A 192 -12.08 9.75 19.14
N SER A 193 -11.94 8.45 19.41
CA SER A 193 -10.90 7.93 20.30
C SER A 193 -9.48 8.25 19.81
N GLY A 194 -9.32 8.42 18.49
CA GLY A 194 -8.02 8.58 17.83
C GLY A 194 -7.10 7.38 18.02
N VAL A 195 -7.65 6.16 18.16
CA VAL A 195 -6.86 4.91 18.13
C VAL A 195 -6.01 4.86 16.86
N MET A 196 -6.55 5.29 15.72
CA MET A 196 -5.83 5.45 14.48
C MET A 196 -6.06 6.87 13.94
N ARG A 197 -4.97 7.56 13.58
CA ARG A 197 -4.99 8.94 13.09
C ARG A 197 -4.17 9.05 11.83
N LEU A 198 -4.71 9.75 10.84
CA LEU A 198 -3.95 10.22 9.67
C LEU A 198 -3.33 11.56 10.05
N MET A 199 -2.01 11.65 10.01
CA MET A 199 -1.30 12.89 10.35
C MET A 199 -1.47 13.93 9.23
N ARG A 200 -1.33 15.21 9.59
CA ARG A 200 -1.44 16.31 8.61
C ARG A 200 -0.28 16.28 7.61
N GLY A 201 0.91 15.97 8.08
CA GLY A 201 2.11 15.95 7.25
C GLY A 201 2.38 14.63 6.52
N GLU A 202 3.41 14.70 5.70
CA GLU A 202 4.04 13.58 5.00
C GLU A 202 5.48 13.46 5.49
N ASP A 203 6.12 12.32 5.27
CA ASP A 203 7.57 12.24 5.42
C ASP A 203 8.31 12.85 4.22
N GLU A 204 9.64 12.96 4.31
CA GLU A 204 10.48 13.54 3.24
C GLU A 204 10.34 12.85 1.87
N SER A 205 9.77 11.64 1.81
CA SER A 205 9.49 10.94 0.54
C SER A 205 8.05 11.14 0.06
N GLY A 206 7.28 12.07 0.65
CA GLY A 206 5.89 12.33 0.33
C GLY A 206 4.95 11.17 0.70
N ARG A 207 5.31 10.38 1.72
CA ARG A 207 4.46 9.27 2.21
C ARG A 207 3.56 9.79 3.30
N CYS A 208 2.29 9.38 3.26
CA CYS A 208 1.36 9.68 4.35
C CYS A 208 1.79 8.96 5.63
N VAL A 209 1.60 9.62 6.77
CA VAL A 209 1.91 9.05 8.08
C VAL A 209 0.60 8.71 8.79
N ILE A 210 0.44 7.45 9.19
CA ILE A 210 -0.67 6.99 10.03
C ILE A 210 -0.11 6.56 11.38
N VAL A 211 -0.67 7.08 12.47
CA VAL A 211 -0.30 6.68 13.83
C VAL A 211 -1.44 5.84 14.41
N ALA A 212 -1.10 4.69 14.98
CA ALA A 212 -2.03 3.86 15.73
C ALA A 212 -1.55 3.69 17.17
N SER A 213 -2.25 4.29 18.13
CA SER A 213 -1.96 4.15 19.56
C SER A 213 -2.78 3.01 20.14
N MET A 214 -2.10 1.90 20.42
CA MET A 214 -2.74 0.68 20.88
C MET A 214 -3.36 0.89 22.26
N ALA A 215 -2.73 1.68 23.14
CA ALA A 215 -3.22 2.02 24.48
C ALA A 215 -4.69 2.49 24.49
N ARG A 216 -5.10 3.21 23.44
CA ARG A 216 -6.43 3.80 23.32
C ARG A 216 -7.54 2.80 22.97
N ILE A 217 -7.19 1.56 22.56
CA ILE A 217 -8.17 0.53 22.20
C ILE A 217 -9.05 0.12 23.40
N HIS A 218 -8.59 0.31 24.64
CA HIS A 218 -9.36 0.03 25.85
C HIS A 218 -10.19 1.20 26.37
N ALA A 219 -10.35 2.28 25.60
CA ALA A 219 -11.32 3.29 25.99
C ALA A 219 -12.71 2.62 26.15
N GLU A 220 -13.46 3.05 27.17
CA GLU A 220 -14.76 2.46 27.45
C GLU A 220 -15.70 2.65 26.25
N GLY A 221 -16.44 1.60 25.91
CA GLY A 221 -17.44 1.64 24.84
C GLY A 221 -16.92 1.43 23.41
N LEU A 222 -15.62 1.14 23.21
CA LEU A 222 -15.11 0.80 21.87
C LEU A 222 -15.42 -0.66 21.52
N THR A 223 -15.88 -0.88 20.30
CA THR A 223 -16.18 -2.21 19.75
C THR A 223 -15.17 -2.63 18.70
N LEU A 224 -14.98 -3.93 18.52
CA LEU A 224 -14.11 -4.45 17.46
C LEU A 224 -14.57 -3.98 16.07
N THR A 225 -15.87 -4.02 15.81
CA THR A 225 -16.45 -3.59 14.53
C THR A 225 -16.23 -2.10 14.29
N GLY A 226 -16.49 -1.25 15.29
CA GLY A 226 -16.26 0.19 15.16
C GLY A 226 -14.78 0.54 15.01
N LEU A 227 -13.87 -0.19 15.66
CA LEU A 227 -12.43 0.01 15.48
C LEU A 227 -11.98 -0.33 14.06
N LEU A 228 -12.56 -1.38 13.47
CA LEU A 228 -12.30 -1.74 12.07
C LEU A 228 -12.92 -0.72 11.10
N ALA A 229 -14.12 -0.21 11.39
CA ALA A 229 -14.75 0.84 10.60
C ALA A 229 -13.94 2.15 10.64
N ALA A 230 -13.49 2.57 11.82
CA ALA A 230 -12.61 3.73 11.98
C ALA A 230 -11.28 3.53 11.24
N CYS A 231 -10.68 2.34 11.35
CA CYS A 231 -9.47 1.98 10.60
C CYS A 231 -9.71 2.06 9.09
N TRP A 232 -10.78 1.44 8.57
CA TRP A 232 -11.15 1.51 7.16
C TRP A 232 -11.28 2.95 6.67
N TYR A 233 -11.97 3.80 7.44
CA TYR A 233 -12.15 5.21 7.12
C TYR A 233 -10.82 5.97 7.04
N VAL A 234 -9.95 5.82 8.05
CA VAL A 234 -8.63 6.49 8.08
C VAL A 234 -7.76 6.09 6.89
N TRP A 235 -7.71 4.80 6.55
CA TRP A 235 -6.95 4.34 5.38
C TRP A 235 -7.55 4.84 4.07
N HIS A 236 -8.87 4.95 3.96
CA HIS A 236 -9.50 5.54 2.79
C HIS A 236 -9.23 7.03 2.66
N ALA A 237 -9.24 7.78 3.75
CA ALA A 237 -8.86 9.18 3.76
C ALA A 237 -7.38 9.38 3.34
N ALA A 238 -6.50 8.45 3.69
CA ALA A 238 -5.13 8.44 3.18
C ALA A 238 -5.10 8.20 1.66
N LEU A 239 -5.87 7.23 1.16
CA LEU A 239 -5.97 6.91 -0.28
C LEU A 239 -6.57 8.03 -1.13
N GLU A 240 -7.30 8.98 -0.56
CA GLU A 240 -7.77 10.19 -1.27
C GLU A 240 -6.60 11.10 -1.69
N ARG A 241 -5.44 11.01 -1.02
CA ARG A 241 -4.26 11.83 -1.34
C ARG A 241 -3.46 11.17 -2.48
N PRO A 242 -3.23 11.86 -3.62
CA PRO A 242 -2.46 11.29 -4.74
C PRO A 242 -1.06 10.81 -4.34
N ASN A 243 -0.35 11.59 -3.51
CA ASN A 243 0.97 11.23 -2.99
C ASN A 243 0.94 9.91 -2.21
N CYS A 244 -0.12 9.65 -1.45
CA CYS A 244 -0.27 8.39 -0.71
C CYS A 244 -0.38 7.18 -1.63
N GLN A 245 -1.07 7.31 -2.77
CA GLN A 245 -1.25 6.22 -3.72
C GLN A 245 0.06 5.85 -4.41
N GLU A 246 0.95 6.82 -4.61
CA GLU A 246 2.20 6.64 -5.35
C GLU A 246 3.36 6.27 -4.40
N ASN A 247 3.52 7.06 -3.34
CA ASN A 247 4.64 6.91 -2.41
C ASN A 247 4.32 5.87 -1.32
N GLY A 248 3.04 5.68 -0.98
CA GLY A 248 2.58 4.77 0.05
C GLY A 248 2.44 5.41 1.43
N VAL A 249 2.42 4.56 2.46
CA VAL A 249 2.17 4.96 3.85
C VAL A 249 3.30 4.52 4.78
N VAL A 250 3.60 5.35 5.76
CA VAL A 250 4.37 5.00 6.97
C VAL A 250 3.41 4.79 8.13
N LEU A 251 3.47 3.64 8.77
CA LEU A 251 2.63 3.28 9.89
C LEU A 251 3.44 3.34 11.19
N ILE A 252 3.04 4.19 12.13
CA ILE A 252 3.60 4.24 13.47
C ILE A 252 2.68 3.49 14.41
N LEU A 253 3.20 2.47 15.09
CA LEU A 253 2.47 1.68 16.08
C LEU A 253 3.02 2.00 17.47
N ASP A 254 2.21 2.68 18.27
CA ASP A 254 2.53 3.03 19.65
C ASP A 254 1.96 1.96 20.60
N TYR A 255 2.86 1.21 21.25
CA TYR A 255 2.57 0.19 22.25
C TYR A 255 2.90 0.65 23.68
N LYS A 256 3.09 1.96 23.92
CA LYS A 256 3.27 2.46 25.29
C LYS A 256 2.03 2.19 26.14
N GLY A 257 2.23 1.81 27.39
CA GLY A 257 1.13 1.46 28.31
C GLY A 257 0.39 0.16 27.99
N VAL A 258 0.81 -0.60 26.97
CA VAL A 258 0.13 -1.84 26.59
C VAL A 258 0.58 -3.00 27.49
N SER A 259 -0.35 -3.50 28.31
CA SER A 259 -0.11 -4.66 29.16
C SER A 259 -0.22 -6.00 28.40
N GLY A 260 0.23 -7.09 29.00
CA GLY A 260 0.13 -8.42 28.40
C GLY A 260 -1.30 -8.93 28.20
N ASP A 261 -2.23 -8.56 29.08
CA ASP A 261 -3.64 -8.92 28.93
C ASP A 261 -4.34 -8.05 27.89
N MET A 262 -3.96 -6.78 27.83
CA MET A 262 -4.35 -5.90 26.73
C MET A 262 -3.87 -6.45 25.38
N MET A 263 -2.64 -6.94 25.27
CA MET A 263 -2.13 -7.58 24.05
C MET A 263 -3.00 -8.74 23.55
N LYS A 264 -3.55 -9.55 24.47
CA LYS A 264 -4.46 -10.65 24.12
C LYS A 264 -5.80 -10.10 23.62
N GLN A 265 -6.33 -9.07 24.29
CA GLN A 265 -7.61 -8.45 23.94
C GLN A 265 -7.57 -7.71 22.59
N ILE A 266 -6.45 -7.08 22.23
CA ILE A 266 -6.28 -6.41 20.93
C ILE A 266 -5.98 -7.39 19.78
N SER A 267 -5.68 -8.66 20.07
CA SER A 267 -5.27 -9.66 19.07
C SER A 267 -6.31 -9.88 17.94
N PRO A 268 -7.62 -9.97 18.22
CA PRO A 268 -8.65 -10.08 17.18
C PRO A 268 -8.65 -8.86 16.25
N TYR A 269 -8.57 -7.65 16.82
CA TYR A 269 -8.45 -6.40 16.06
C TYR A 269 -7.21 -6.40 15.17
N ARG A 270 -6.04 -6.72 15.72
CA ARG A 270 -4.78 -6.78 14.95
C ARG A 270 -4.85 -7.76 13.79
N THR A 271 -5.46 -8.93 14.01
CA THR A 271 -5.61 -9.95 12.97
C THR A 271 -6.52 -9.47 11.84
N ALA A 272 -7.69 -8.91 12.19
CA ALA A 272 -8.63 -8.38 11.22
C ALA A 272 -8.09 -7.15 10.48
N ALA A 273 -7.49 -6.20 11.19
CA ALA A 273 -6.86 -5.01 10.61
C ALA A 273 -5.69 -5.39 9.69
N LYS A 274 -4.87 -6.39 10.04
CA LYS A 274 -3.81 -6.90 9.16
C LYS A 274 -4.38 -7.45 7.85
N LYS A 275 -5.45 -8.26 7.91
CA LYS A 275 -6.13 -8.78 6.71
C LYS A 275 -6.66 -7.63 5.85
N MET A 276 -7.31 -6.65 6.47
CA MET A 276 -7.82 -5.46 5.80
C MET A 276 -6.71 -4.69 5.08
N ILE A 277 -5.68 -4.28 5.81
CA ILE A 277 -4.62 -3.39 5.30
C ILE A 277 -3.78 -4.08 4.24
N PHE A 278 -3.27 -5.29 4.51
CA PHE A 278 -2.25 -5.91 3.66
C PHE A 278 -2.80 -6.79 2.54
N GLN A 279 -4.07 -7.21 2.62
CA GLN A 279 -4.64 -8.14 1.62
C GLN A 279 -5.82 -7.55 0.85
N THR A 280 -6.39 -6.45 1.33
CA THR A 280 -7.71 -5.97 0.90
C THR A 280 -7.64 -4.53 0.37
N LEU A 281 -7.09 -3.60 1.15
CA LEU A 281 -6.99 -2.20 0.73
C LEU A 281 -5.87 -2.00 -0.31
N PRO A 282 -6.08 -1.16 -1.35
CA PRO A 282 -5.07 -0.89 -2.38
C PRO A 282 -4.02 0.12 -1.88
N VAL A 283 -3.37 -0.19 -0.76
CA VAL A 283 -2.39 0.69 -0.11
C VAL A 283 -1.05 0.00 0.11
N SER A 284 0.03 0.70 -0.22
CA SER A 284 1.40 0.22 -0.05
C SER A 284 1.99 0.74 1.25
N VAL A 285 2.14 -0.13 2.25
CA VAL A 285 2.84 0.19 3.50
C VAL A 285 4.35 0.08 3.27
N ARG A 286 5.06 1.21 3.28
CA ARG A 286 6.51 1.26 2.99
C ARG A 286 7.37 1.07 4.22
N ALA A 287 6.89 1.53 5.37
CA ALA A 287 7.58 1.41 6.63
C ALA A 287 6.61 1.23 7.80
N ILE A 288 7.04 0.48 8.81
CA ILE A 288 6.37 0.36 10.10
C ILE A 288 7.37 0.72 11.20
N HIS A 289 7.06 1.74 11.98
CA HIS A 289 7.81 2.11 13.18
C HIS A 289 7.04 1.65 14.40
N VAL A 290 7.64 0.84 15.27
CA VAL A 290 6.99 0.30 16.45
C VAL A 290 7.66 0.88 17.69
N GLN A 291 6.92 1.67 18.46
CA GLN A 291 7.41 2.22 19.72
C GLN A 291 6.91 1.37 20.89
N PHE A 292 7.85 0.88 21.70
CA PHE A 292 7.57 0.31 23.01
C PHE A 292 7.99 1.29 24.10
N GLY A 293 7.16 1.40 25.14
CA GLY A 293 7.55 2.14 26.34
C GLY A 293 8.55 1.33 27.17
N SER A 294 9.31 2.02 28.03
CA SER A 294 10.23 1.41 29.00
C SER A 294 9.58 0.29 29.81
N ASP A 295 8.28 0.43 30.06
CA ASP A 295 7.50 -0.46 30.91
C ASP A 295 6.95 -1.69 30.16
N CYS A 296 7.17 -1.79 28.84
CA CYS A 296 6.65 -2.90 28.03
C CYS A 296 7.39 -4.24 28.29
N GLY A 297 8.35 -4.26 29.21
CA GLY A 297 8.88 -5.46 29.86
C GLY A 297 9.40 -6.51 28.88
N ARG A 298 8.94 -7.76 29.02
CA ARG A 298 9.35 -8.88 28.15
C ARG A 298 8.67 -8.88 26.78
N TRP A 299 7.63 -8.07 26.55
CA TRP A 299 6.81 -8.13 25.34
C TRP A 299 7.54 -7.63 24.10
N TRP A 300 8.35 -6.58 24.21
CA TRP A 300 9.14 -6.11 23.07
C TRP A 300 10.11 -7.20 22.57
N ARG A 301 10.63 -8.06 23.46
CA ARG A 301 11.50 -9.20 23.08
C ARG A 301 10.75 -10.29 22.30
N LEU A 302 9.44 -10.43 22.55
CA LEU A 302 8.57 -11.35 21.80
C LEU A 302 8.13 -10.73 20.47
N LEU A 303 7.82 -9.44 20.45
CA LEU A 303 7.23 -8.77 19.30
C LEU A 303 8.28 -8.32 18.29
N ALA A 304 9.46 -7.87 18.71
CA ALA A 304 10.50 -7.38 17.79
C ALA A 304 10.93 -8.42 16.74
N PRO A 305 11.18 -9.70 17.10
CA PRO A 305 11.48 -10.73 16.10
C PRO A 305 10.33 -10.97 15.12
N THR A 306 9.07 -10.96 15.61
CA THR A 306 7.90 -11.12 14.75
C THR A 306 7.71 -9.95 13.79
N ALA A 307 8.01 -8.73 14.24
CA ALA A 307 7.97 -7.52 13.43
C ALA A 307 9.07 -7.55 12.35
N ALA A 308 10.30 -7.92 12.72
CA ALA A 308 11.41 -8.08 11.77
C ALA A 308 11.12 -9.17 10.72
N PHE A 309 10.58 -10.32 11.14
CA PHE A 309 10.19 -11.37 10.21
C PHE A 309 9.07 -10.93 9.25
N ALA A 310 8.05 -10.23 9.77
CA ALA A 310 7.01 -9.66 8.93
C ALA A 310 7.59 -8.64 7.92
N ALA A 311 8.53 -7.80 8.35
CA ALA A 311 9.22 -6.83 7.49
C ALA A 311 9.85 -7.51 6.26
N ILE A 312 10.54 -8.63 6.48
CA ILE A 312 11.15 -9.43 5.42
C ILE A 312 10.08 -10.00 4.49
N LEU A 313 9.03 -10.63 5.04
CA LEU A 313 7.97 -11.27 4.24
C LEU A 313 7.21 -10.27 3.36
N PHE A 314 6.93 -9.08 3.89
CA PHE A 314 6.16 -8.05 3.19
C PHE A 314 7.05 -7.05 2.44
N LYS A 315 8.37 -7.27 2.40
CA LYS A 315 9.35 -6.37 1.76
C LYS A 315 9.19 -4.91 2.19
N MET A 316 8.86 -4.69 3.46
CA MET A 316 8.70 -3.37 4.06
C MET A 316 9.78 -3.12 5.09
N ARG A 317 10.10 -1.85 5.34
CA ARG A 317 10.99 -1.49 6.45
C ARG A 317 10.23 -1.64 7.76
N CYS A 318 10.82 -2.29 8.76
CA CYS A 318 10.29 -2.27 10.10
C CYS A 318 11.40 -1.89 11.07
N VAL A 319 11.16 -0.87 11.87
CA VAL A 319 12.08 -0.43 12.91
C VAL A 319 11.35 -0.48 14.24
N VAL A 320 11.98 -1.12 15.21
CA VAL A 320 11.43 -1.33 16.54
C VAL A 320 12.25 -0.53 17.54
N TYR A 321 11.57 0.27 18.34
CA TYR A 321 12.17 1.18 19.30
C TYR A 321 11.72 0.81 20.70
N ASN A 322 12.65 0.89 21.64
CA ASN A 322 12.40 0.75 23.06
C ASN A 322 13.25 1.79 23.77
N GLY A 323 12.63 2.89 24.16
CA GLY A 323 13.33 4.07 24.66
C GLY A 323 12.37 5.19 25.06
N THR A 324 12.93 6.36 25.28
CA THR A 324 12.18 7.60 25.58
C THR A 324 11.49 8.14 24.32
N ASP A 325 10.57 9.07 24.52
CA ASP A 325 9.85 9.72 23.42
C ASP A 325 10.79 10.62 22.60
N GLU A 326 11.73 11.28 23.27
CA GLU A 326 12.74 12.12 22.64
C GLU A 326 13.66 11.30 21.73
N GLU A 327 14.14 10.15 22.21
CA GLU A 327 14.95 9.22 21.41
C GLU A 327 14.16 8.70 20.22
N PHE A 328 12.87 8.36 20.41
CA PHE A 328 12.02 7.88 19.34
C PHE A 328 11.86 8.92 18.22
N VAL A 329 11.57 10.19 18.55
CA VAL A 329 11.47 11.26 17.54
C VAL A 329 12.79 11.51 16.83
N VAL A 330 13.92 11.50 17.55
CA VAL A 330 15.25 11.62 16.93
C VAL A 330 15.48 10.51 15.91
N GLU A 331 15.10 9.27 16.23
CA GLU A 331 15.20 8.16 15.28
C GLU A 331 14.21 8.29 14.10
N LEU A 332 12.97 8.73 14.33
CA LEU A 332 12.01 9.01 13.26
C LEU A 332 12.57 10.07 12.29
N GLY A 333 13.25 11.09 12.81
CA GLY A 333 13.92 12.14 12.02
C GLY A 333 14.95 11.58 11.04
N LYS A 334 15.69 10.52 11.42
CA LYS A 334 16.63 9.83 10.51
C LYS A 334 15.94 9.11 9.34
N HIS A 335 14.62 8.93 9.43
CA HIS A 335 13.78 8.35 8.38
C HIS A 335 12.93 9.40 7.64
N GLY A 336 13.24 10.69 7.84
CA GLY A 336 12.60 11.80 7.15
C GLY A 336 11.26 12.21 7.72
N MET A 337 10.95 11.84 8.97
CA MET A 337 9.74 12.32 9.65
C MET A 337 10.05 13.57 10.47
N LEU A 338 9.30 14.64 10.21
CA LEU A 338 9.43 15.88 10.98
C LEU A 338 8.65 15.78 12.29
N ALA A 339 9.27 16.20 13.39
CA ALA A 339 8.67 16.17 14.72
C ALA A 339 7.33 16.94 14.81
N GLU A 340 7.16 17.95 13.97
CA GLU A 340 5.92 18.75 13.88
C GLU A 340 4.68 17.95 13.47
N PHE A 341 4.88 16.82 12.78
CA PHE A 341 3.82 15.92 12.31
C PHE A 341 3.70 14.64 13.15
N ILE A 342 4.46 14.56 14.24
CA ILE A 342 4.40 13.44 15.19
C ILE A 342 3.55 13.87 16.38
N PRO A 343 2.68 12.99 16.92
CA PRO A 343 1.86 13.36 18.07
C PRO A 343 2.70 13.71 19.29
N ILE A 344 2.23 14.66 20.11
CA ILE A 344 2.90 15.07 21.35
C ILE A 344 3.09 13.89 22.31
N GLU A 345 2.15 12.94 22.33
CA GLU A 345 2.30 11.73 23.13
C GLU A 345 3.42 10.81 22.65
N LEU A 346 4.03 11.03 21.49
CA LEU A 346 5.21 10.29 21.01
C LEU A 346 6.46 11.19 20.97
N GLY A 347 6.43 12.36 21.61
CA GLY A 347 7.54 13.33 21.66
C GLY A 347 7.52 14.39 20.56
N GLY A 348 6.50 14.41 19.70
CA GLY A 348 6.37 15.39 18.61
C GLY A 348 5.64 16.67 19.03
N CYS A 349 5.06 17.39 18.05
CA CYS A 349 4.33 18.63 18.29
C CYS A 349 2.83 18.59 17.89
N GLU A 350 2.38 17.54 17.20
CA GLU A 350 0.99 17.44 16.75
C GLU A 350 0.07 17.09 17.94
N THR A 351 -0.97 17.89 18.15
CA THR A 351 -1.86 17.71 19.30
C THR A 351 -3.05 16.83 18.95
N PHE A 352 -3.74 16.31 19.97
CA PHE A 352 -4.98 15.58 19.75
C PHE A 352 -6.11 16.48 19.21
N ASP A 353 -6.07 17.78 19.48
CA ASP A 353 -7.06 18.73 18.95
C ASP A 353 -6.94 18.86 17.43
N ASN A 354 -5.74 18.74 16.87
CA ASN A 354 -5.56 18.73 15.41
C ASN A 354 -6.29 17.57 14.73
N TRP A 355 -6.41 16.42 15.40
CA TRP A 355 -7.22 15.29 14.93
C TRP A 355 -8.72 15.60 14.97
N ARG A 356 -9.19 16.27 16.03
CA ARG A 356 -10.60 16.67 16.14
C ARG A 356 -10.97 17.71 15.09
N GLU A 357 -10.14 18.73 14.91
CA GLU A 357 -10.28 19.72 13.84
C GLU A 357 -10.37 19.05 12.47
N TRP A 358 -9.50 18.07 12.20
CA TRP A 358 -9.52 17.32 10.94
C TRP A 358 -10.84 16.53 10.75
N LEU A 359 -11.36 15.91 11.82
CA LEU A 359 -12.67 15.24 11.76
C LEU A 359 -13.82 16.22 11.51
N GLU A 360 -13.80 17.38 12.16
CA GLU A 360 -14.80 18.44 11.98
C GLU A 360 -14.78 18.99 10.54
N GLU A 361 -13.61 19.28 10.00
CA GLU A 361 -13.44 19.71 8.60
C GLU A 361 -14.04 18.69 7.63
N ARG A 362 -13.76 17.40 7.83
CA ARG A 362 -14.32 16.34 6.97
C ARG A 362 -15.83 16.21 7.10
N GLN A 363 -16.35 16.35 8.31
CA GLN A 363 -17.80 16.36 8.55
C GLN A 363 -18.48 17.54 7.86
N VAL A 364 -17.88 18.74 7.88
CA VAL A 364 -18.38 19.93 7.18
C VAL A 364 -18.34 19.75 5.67
N LEU A 365 -17.29 19.12 5.15
CA LEU A 365 -17.13 18.84 3.72
C LEU A 365 -18.02 17.67 3.23
N GLY A 366 -18.63 16.90 4.14
CA GLY A 366 -19.42 15.71 3.79
C GLY A 366 -18.58 14.61 3.17
N ILE A 367 -17.34 14.41 3.65
CA ILE A 367 -16.39 13.41 3.14
C ILE A 367 -15.93 12.42 4.20
#